data_AF-A0A9W8J0K9-F1
#
_entry.id   AF-A0A9W8J0K9-F1
#
_cell.length_a   1.000
_cell.length_b   1.000
_cell.length_c   1.000
_cell.angle_alpha   90.00
_cell.angle_beta   90.00
_cell.angle_gamma   90.00
#
_symmetry.space_group_name_H-M   'P 1'
#
loop_
_entity.id
_entity.type
_entity.pdbx_description
1 polymer ?
#
loop_
_entity_poly.entity_id
_entity_poly.type
_entity_poly.pdbx_seq_one_letter_code
_entity_poly.pdbx_strand_id
1 'polypeptide(L)'
;MHFTTVLFSVLTALTFTLNFGYAANLCTYASRGCSSSTYGCCNNLPAGNCCWWSSASLGWSVRLSNMSGSWYAACYGSQSCTHQMAVISVGGSTVCGSVPSANTSTWQSAGWYWNSRTGRAEVAASSTECRQPDVLGYTHSNRQYEVKVAEGQFDKITKLLDDGDYATLGHIATEVKA
;
A
#
# COMPACT_ATOMS: atom_id res chain seq x y z
N MET A 1 -44.61 47.67 24.85
CA MET A 1 -44.26 48.13 23.50
C MET A 1 -42.86 47.60 23.22
N HIS A 2 -42.74 46.45 22.54
CA HIS A 2 -42.46 46.35 21.08
C HIS A 2 -40.98 46.70 20.77
N PHE A 3 -40.14 45.94 20.05
CA PHE A 3 -40.26 44.79 19.13
C PHE A 3 -38.85 44.14 18.96
N THR A 4 -38.87 42.85 18.60
CA THR A 4 -37.86 41.93 18.01
C THR A 4 -36.57 42.46 17.34
N THR A 5 -35.44 41.75 17.53
CA THR A 5 -34.45 41.42 16.46
C THR A 5 -33.53 40.26 16.92
N VAL A 6 -33.93 38.99 16.66
CA VAL A 6 -33.41 38.07 15.63
C VAL A 6 -31.99 37.53 15.90
N LEU A 7 -31.96 36.21 16.18
CA LEU A 7 -30.82 35.32 16.22
C LEU A 7 -29.90 35.48 15.00
N PHE A 8 -28.60 35.63 15.22
CA PHE A 8 -27.59 35.30 14.21
C PHE A 8 -27.01 33.91 14.51
N SER A 9 -27.72 32.89 14.01
CA SER A 9 -27.17 31.55 13.80
C SER A 9 -26.28 31.59 12.56
N VAL A 10 -24.97 31.79 12.74
CA VAL A 10 -24.02 31.59 11.64
C VAL A 10 -23.82 30.09 11.47
N LEU A 11 -24.57 29.55 10.53
CA LEU A 11 -24.46 28.21 9.98
C LEU A 11 -23.06 28.09 9.35
N THR A 12 -22.09 27.52 10.07
CA THR A 12 -20.82 27.09 9.47
C THR A 12 -21.15 25.96 8.52
N ALA A 13 -21.28 26.30 7.23
CA ALA A 13 -21.42 25.33 6.15
C ALA A 13 -20.19 24.42 6.18
N LEU A 14 -20.38 23.23 6.74
CA LEU A 14 -19.43 22.13 6.72
C LEU A 14 -19.36 21.65 5.26
N THR A 15 -18.48 22.28 4.47
CA THR A 15 -18.12 21.78 3.15
C THR A 15 -17.37 20.47 3.35
N PHE A 16 -18.11 19.37 3.43
CA PHE A 16 -17.56 18.06 3.11
C PHE A 16 -17.17 18.12 1.65
N THR A 17 -15.93 18.51 1.35
CA THR A 17 -15.30 18.11 0.10
C THR A 17 -15.35 16.60 0.07
N LEU A 18 -16.29 16.06 -0.70
CA LEU A 18 -16.34 14.67 -1.09
C LEU A 18 -15.08 14.42 -1.93
N ASN A 19 -13.96 14.18 -1.24
CA ASN A 19 -12.85 13.46 -1.84
C ASN A 19 -13.43 12.09 -2.19
N PHE A 20 -13.83 11.90 -3.44
CA PHE A 20 -13.94 10.57 -4.01
C PHE A 20 -12.52 9.99 -3.93
N GLY A 21 -12.22 9.36 -2.81
CA GLY A 21 -10.89 8.84 -2.52
C GLY A 21 -10.62 7.73 -3.49
N TYR A 22 -9.91 8.02 -4.58
CA TYR A 22 -9.36 6.97 -5.43
C TYR A 22 -8.44 6.15 -4.55
N ALA A 23 -8.70 4.85 -4.49
CA ALA A 23 -8.02 3.93 -3.61
C ALA A 23 -7.48 2.76 -4.44
N ALA A 24 -6.16 2.58 -4.40
CA ALA A 24 -5.49 1.49 -5.07
C ALA A 24 -5.25 0.34 -4.09
N ASN A 25 -5.13 -0.87 -4.61
CA ASN A 25 -4.49 -1.95 -3.88
C ASN A 25 -3.04 -2.01 -4.32
N LEU A 26 -2.12 -1.82 -3.38
CA LEU A 26 -0.69 -1.87 -3.61
C LEU A 26 -0.14 -3.10 -2.90
N CYS A 27 0.35 -4.07 -3.68
CA CYS A 27 0.89 -5.31 -3.17
C CYS A 27 2.37 -5.45 -3.49
N THR A 28 3.18 -5.79 -2.50
CA THR A 28 4.59 -6.17 -2.63
C THR A 28 4.73 -7.68 -2.62
N TYR A 29 5.65 -8.23 -3.41
CA TYR A 29 5.80 -9.67 -3.61
C TYR A 29 7.23 -10.12 -3.34
N ALA A 30 7.35 -11.39 -2.93
CA ALA A 30 8.64 -12.03 -2.69
C ALA A 30 9.39 -12.48 -3.96
N SER A 31 8.73 -12.42 -5.12
CA SER A 31 9.36 -12.69 -6.41
C SER A 31 9.38 -11.45 -7.27
N ARG A 32 10.18 -11.50 -8.34
CA ARG A 32 9.99 -10.62 -9.50
C ARG A 32 8.72 -11.06 -10.25
N GLY A 33 8.09 -10.14 -10.97
CA GLY A 33 6.93 -10.42 -11.83
C GLY A 33 5.58 -10.54 -11.15
N CYS A 34 5.46 -10.21 -9.86
CA CYS A 34 4.21 -10.25 -9.08
C CYS A 34 3.47 -11.60 -9.15
N SER A 35 4.23 -12.70 -9.27
CA SER A 35 3.73 -14.06 -9.41
C SER A 35 3.88 -14.90 -8.13
N SER A 36 4.62 -14.39 -7.14
CA SER A 36 4.78 -15.06 -5.85
C SER A 36 3.45 -15.18 -5.15
N SER A 37 3.23 -16.32 -4.51
CA SER A 37 2.14 -16.51 -3.57
C SER A 37 2.42 -15.93 -2.18
N THR A 38 3.66 -15.51 -1.93
CA THR A 38 4.05 -14.72 -0.77
C THR A 38 4.03 -13.22 -1.13
N TYR A 39 3.15 -12.47 -0.47
CA TYR A 39 2.92 -11.05 -0.71
C TYR A 39 2.44 -10.30 0.53
N GLY A 40 2.59 -8.98 0.52
CA GLY A 40 1.92 -8.07 1.46
C GLY A 40 1.16 -7.00 0.70
N CYS A 41 -0.09 -6.73 1.04
CA CYS A 41 -0.90 -5.70 0.39
C CYS A 41 -1.31 -4.60 1.38
N CYS A 42 -1.17 -3.35 0.94
CA CYS A 42 -1.93 -2.22 1.45
C CYS A 42 -3.19 -2.07 0.58
N ASN A 43 -4.32 -2.56 1.09
CA ASN A 43 -5.60 -2.44 0.41
C ASN A 43 -6.23 -1.06 0.66
N ASN A 44 -7.00 -0.61 -0.33
CA ASN A 44 -7.68 0.68 -0.30
C ASN A 44 -6.75 1.83 0.10
N LEU A 45 -5.53 1.85 -0.45
CA LEU A 45 -4.53 2.87 -0.21
C LEU A 45 -4.93 4.15 -0.97
N PRO A 46 -5.25 5.27 -0.29
CA PRO A 46 -5.67 6.48 -0.98
C PRO A 46 -4.55 7.08 -1.83
N ALA A 47 -4.90 7.80 -2.89
CA ALA A 47 -3.94 8.55 -3.69
C ALA A 47 -3.09 9.48 -2.81
N GLY A 48 -1.80 9.61 -3.14
CA GLY A 48 -0.84 10.42 -2.38
C GLY A 48 -0.26 9.75 -1.14
N ASN A 49 -0.65 8.50 -0.84
CA ASN A 49 -0.15 7.77 0.32
C ASN A 49 0.93 6.76 -0.07
N CYS A 50 1.75 6.42 0.92
CA CYS A 50 2.83 5.45 0.83
C CYS A 50 2.47 4.15 1.56
N CYS A 51 2.90 3.03 1.00
CA CYS A 51 2.90 1.72 1.63
C CYS A 51 4.35 1.27 1.82
N TRP A 52 4.73 0.87 3.02
CA TRP A 52 6.09 0.42 3.32
C TRP A 52 6.10 -0.95 3.98
N TRP A 53 7.22 -1.65 3.86
CA TRP A 53 7.40 -2.98 4.42
C TRP A 53 8.83 -3.18 4.96
N SER A 54 8.92 -3.88 6.09
CA SER A 54 10.15 -4.23 6.82
C SER A 54 10.66 -5.66 6.55
N SER A 55 10.00 -6.43 5.70
CA SER A 55 10.33 -7.84 5.46
C SER A 55 11.52 -8.03 4.53
N ALA A 56 12.39 -9.00 4.87
CA ALA A 56 13.51 -9.39 4.02
C ALA A 56 13.07 -10.19 2.79
N SER A 57 11.93 -10.87 2.85
CA SER A 57 11.41 -11.67 1.75
C SER A 57 10.62 -10.85 0.73
N LEU A 58 10.09 -9.68 1.08
CA LEU A 58 9.24 -8.84 0.22
C LEU A 58 10.02 -7.74 -0.54
N GLY A 59 9.37 -7.12 -1.53
CA GLY A 59 9.88 -5.95 -2.25
C GLY A 59 10.59 -6.25 -3.56
N TRP A 60 10.52 -7.48 -4.06
CA TRP A 60 11.11 -7.86 -5.35
C TRP A 60 10.26 -7.43 -6.55
N SER A 61 8.97 -7.28 -6.35
CA SER A 61 8.07 -6.62 -7.28
C SER A 61 6.89 -6.01 -6.54
N VAL A 62 6.25 -5.03 -7.18
CA VAL A 62 5.09 -4.31 -6.66
C VAL A 62 4.01 -4.28 -7.73
N ARG A 63 2.81 -4.69 -7.36
CA ARG A 63 1.61 -4.62 -8.19
C ARG A 63 0.70 -3.51 -7.69
N LEU A 64 0.22 -2.69 -8.61
CA LEU A 64 -0.90 -1.79 -8.35
C LEU A 64 -2.12 -2.30 -9.08
N SER A 65 -3.24 -2.38 -8.38
CA SER A 65 -4.53 -2.80 -8.92
C SER A 65 -5.66 -1.92 -8.39
N ASN A 66 -6.87 -2.09 -8.94
CA ASN A 66 -7.99 -1.16 -8.75
C ASN A 66 -7.67 0.27 -9.24
N MET A 67 -6.85 0.37 -10.27
CA MET A 67 -6.46 1.64 -10.87
C MET A 67 -7.48 2.06 -11.94
N SER A 68 -7.81 3.35 -11.97
CA SER A 68 -8.56 3.97 -13.06
C SER A 68 -7.81 5.22 -13.55
N GLY A 69 -8.20 5.76 -14.70
CA GLY A 69 -7.68 7.04 -15.21
C GLY A 69 -6.15 7.13 -15.35
N SER A 70 -5.65 8.37 -15.20
CA SER A 70 -4.22 8.67 -15.22
C SER A 70 -3.68 8.67 -13.80
N TRP A 71 -2.55 8.01 -13.59
CA TRP A 71 -1.91 7.91 -12.29
C TRP A 71 -0.41 7.68 -12.46
N TYR A 72 0.36 7.98 -11.42
CA TYR A 72 1.80 7.75 -11.35
C TYR A 72 2.09 6.90 -10.12
N ALA A 73 3.00 5.93 -10.23
CA ALA A 73 3.48 5.19 -9.07
C ALA A 73 4.98 4.93 -9.13
N ALA A 74 5.61 4.93 -7.97
CA ALA A 74 7.03 4.75 -7.81
C ALA A 74 7.35 3.83 -6.63
N CYS A 75 8.51 3.19 -6.72
CA CYS A 75 9.10 2.40 -5.67
C CYS A 75 10.34 3.08 -5.12
N TYR A 76 10.61 2.87 -3.84
CA TYR A 76 11.64 3.57 -3.10
C TYR A 76 12.50 2.58 -2.31
N GLY A 77 13.76 2.96 -2.11
CA GLY A 77 14.74 2.21 -1.32
C GLY A 77 14.71 2.58 0.17
N SER A 78 13.78 3.43 0.57
CA SER A 78 13.53 3.84 1.95
C SER A 78 12.11 3.52 2.37
N GLN A 79 11.85 3.42 3.67
CA GLN A 79 10.52 3.16 4.23
C GLN A 79 9.57 4.38 4.14
N SER A 80 10.08 5.55 3.76
CA SER A 80 9.34 6.83 3.79
C SER A 80 8.94 7.35 2.41
N CYS A 81 8.98 6.53 1.36
CA CYS A 81 8.76 6.96 -0.02
C CYS A 81 9.58 8.21 -0.44
N THR A 82 10.84 8.31 0.00
CA THR A 82 11.71 9.48 -0.26
C THR A 82 12.82 9.22 -1.28
N HIS A 83 13.46 8.04 -1.24
CA HIS A 83 14.57 7.70 -2.13
C HIS A 83 14.08 6.86 -3.31
N GLN A 84 13.61 7.53 -4.37
CA GLN A 84 13.01 6.87 -5.53
C GLN A 84 14.04 5.98 -6.25
N MET A 85 13.68 4.71 -6.45
CA MET A 85 14.51 3.70 -7.12
C MET A 85 13.98 3.35 -8.50
N ALA A 86 12.65 3.39 -8.69
CA ALA A 86 12.01 3.01 -9.94
C ALA A 86 10.65 3.68 -10.10
N VAL A 87 10.25 3.86 -11.35
CA VAL A 87 8.86 4.20 -11.74
C VAL A 87 8.18 2.91 -12.19
N ILE A 88 6.99 2.65 -11.67
CA ILE A 88 6.23 1.43 -12.00
C ILE A 88 5.40 1.65 -13.27
N SER A 89 4.68 2.78 -13.37
CA SER A 89 3.89 3.13 -14.57
C SER A 89 3.38 4.57 -14.54
N VAL A 90 2.85 5.00 -15.69
CA VAL A 90 2.05 6.21 -15.88
C VAL A 90 0.77 5.85 -16.65
N GLY A 91 -0.38 5.83 -15.96
CA GLY A 91 -1.71 5.57 -16.54
C GLY A 91 -2.05 4.09 -16.82
N GLY A 92 -3.35 3.81 -16.98
CA GLY A 92 -3.87 2.51 -17.42
C GLY A 92 -4.44 1.62 -16.31
N SER A 93 -4.52 0.31 -16.58
CA SER A 93 -5.06 -0.74 -15.70
C SER A 93 -4.04 -1.22 -14.66
N THR A 94 -4.31 -2.39 -14.05
CA THR A 94 -3.36 -3.08 -13.15
C THR A 94 -1.97 -3.23 -13.79
N VAL A 95 -0.91 -2.94 -13.03
CA VAL A 95 0.49 -3.10 -13.47
C VAL A 95 1.32 -3.85 -12.43
N CYS A 96 2.40 -4.48 -12.88
CA CYS A 96 3.46 -5.02 -12.03
C CYS A 96 4.81 -4.36 -12.40
N GLY A 97 5.48 -3.74 -11.44
CA GLY A 97 6.87 -3.33 -11.53
C GLY A 97 7.77 -4.32 -10.81
N SER A 98 8.94 -4.62 -11.35
CA SER A 98 9.90 -5.52 -10.72
C SER A 98 11.26 -4.86 -10.55
N VAL A 99 11.96 -5.22 -9.48
CA VAL A 99 13.38 -4.89 -9.32
C VAL A 99 14.14 -5.41 -10.55
N PRO A 100 15.07 -4.65 -11.17
CA PRO A 100 15.85 -5.13 -12.33
C PRO A 100 16.74 -6.34 -12.01
N SER A 101 16.99 -7.25 -12.95
CA SER A 101 17.75 -8.51 -12.73
C SER A 101 19.14 -8.31 -12.16
N ALA A 102 19.79 -7.20 -12.49
CA ALA A 102 21.11 -6.85 -11.99
C ALA A 102 21.13 -6.43 -10.51
N ASN A 103 19.99 -6.08 -9.92
CA ASN A 103 19.94 -5.57 -8.55
C ASN A 103 19.74 -6.70 -7.52
N THR A 104 20.47 -6.62 -6.42
CA THR A 104 20.41 -7.55 -5.29
C THR A 104 19.61 -7.02 -4.09
N SER A 105 19.13 -5.78 -4.16
CA SER A 105 18.35 -5.15 -3.10
C SER A 105 16.88 -4.97 -3.51
N THR A 106 15.98 -5.22 -2.57
CA THR A 106 14.54 -5.03 -2.74
C THR A 106 14.15 -3.56 -2.56
N TRP A 107 12.97 -3.20 -3.07
CA TRP A 107 12.32 -1.95 -2.69
C TRP A 107 11.76 -2.08 -1.27
N GLN A 108 11.65 -0.97 -0.55
CA GLN A 108 11.17 -0.93 0.85
C GLN A 108 9.84 -0.21 1.01
N SER A 109 9.45 0.57 0.01
CA SER A 109 8.13 1.19 -0.03
C SER A 109 7.72 1.52 -1.47
N ALA A 110 6.44 1.79 -1.65
CA ALA A 110 5.89 2.31 -2.87
C ALA A 110 4.72 3.25 -2.60
N GLY A 111 4.55 4.22 -3.48
CA GLY A 111 3.50 5.23 -3.40
C GLY A 111 2.89 5.50 -4.76
N TRP A 112 1.68 6.04 -4.77
CA TRP A 112 0.96 6.33 -6.01
C TRP A 112 0.15 7.62 -5.91
N TYR A 113 -0.09 8.24 -7.06
CA TYR A 113 -0.66 9.58 -7.18
C TYR A 113 -1.67 9.63 -8.33
N TRP A 114 -2.85 10.19 -8.06
CA TRP A 114 -3.89 10.38 -9.06
C TRP A 114 -3.58 11.58 -9.97
N ASN A 115 -3.90 11.45 -11.26
CA ASN A 115 -3.81 12.47 -12.30
C ASN A 115 -2.46 13.19 -12.42
N SER A 116 -1.37 12.54 -12.00
CA SER A 116 -0.02 13.07 -12.13
C SER A 116 0.62 12.58 -13.43
N ARG A 117 0.84 13.50 -14.38
CA ARG A 117 1.50 13.22 -15.68
C ARG A 117 3.01 13.38 -15.63
N THR A 118 3.56 13.98 -14.58
CA THR A 118 4.96 14.43 -14.53
C THR A 118 5.55 14.24 -13.12
N GLY A 119 5.83 12.98 -12.77
CA GLY A 119 7.14 12.59 -12.22
C GLY A 119 7.70 13.22 -10.95
N ARG A 120 6.95 13.97 -10.13
CA ARG A 120 7.29 14.18 -8.72
C ARG A 120 6.03 14.25 -7.89
N ALA A 121 5.98 13.44 -6.86
CA ALA A 121 5.16 13.73 -5.70
C ALA A 121 5.59 15.13 -5.20
N GLU A 122 4.66 16.08 -5.10
CA GLU A 122 4.73 16.97 -3.95
C GLU A 122 4.77 16.04 -2.74
N VAL A 123 5.85 16.14 -1.98
CA VAL A 123 6.23 15.21 -0.93
C VAL A 123 5.08 15.09 0.08
N ALA A 124 4.28 14.04 -0.05
CA ALA A 124 3.44 13.50 0.99
C ALA A 124 3.97 12.07 1.19
N ALA A 125 4.64 11.73 2.29
CA ALA A 125 4.66 12.34 3.59
C ALA A 125 5.88 11.87 4.39
N SER A 126 6.08 12.43 5.57
CA SER A 126 7.06 11.96 6.55
C SER A 126 6.97 10.43 6.76
N SER A 127 8.07 9.78 7.19
CA SER A 127 8.10 8.33 7.49
C SER A 127 6.99 7.86 8.44
N THR A 128 6.44 8.77 9.23
CA THR A 128 5.31 8.58 10.15
C THR A 128 3.94 8.38 9.50
N GLU A 129 3.81 8.57 8.18
CA GLU A 129 2.53 8.51 7.45
C GLU A 129 2.45 7.34 6.44
N CYS A 130 3.51 6.54 6.34
CA CYS A 130 3.51 5.37 5.46
C CYS A 130 2.74 4.23 6.15
N ARG A 131 1.75 3.66 5.46
CA ARG A 131 0.99 2.51 5.98
C ARG A 131 1.79 1.23 5.80
N GLN A 132 1.66 0.31 6.76
CA GLN A 132 2.10 -1.07 6.58
C GLN A 132 0.99 -1.89 5.90
N PRO A 133 1.33 -2.99 5.20
CA PRO A 133 0.35 -3.90 4.65
C PRO A 133 -0.65 -4.39 5.70
N ASP A 134 -1.93 -4.35 5.36
CA ASP A 134 -3.05 -4.84 6.18
C ASP A 134 -3.40 -6.31 5.87
N VAL A 135 -2.78 -6.89 4.84
CA VAL A 135 -2.88 -8.31 4.50
C VAL A 135 -1.51 -8.87 4.14
N LEU A 136 -1.19 -10.05 4.65
CA LEU A 136 -0.03 -10.86 4.25
C LEU A 136 -0.52 -12.20 3.71
N GLY A 137 -0.15 -12.53 2.48
CA GLY A 137 -0.41 -13.81 1.84
C GLY A 137 0.83 -14.68 1.80
N TYR A 138 0.66 -16.00 1.92
CA TYR A 138 1.72 -17.00 1.73
C TYR A 138 1.15 -18.35 1.31
N THR A 139 1.96 -19.17 0.63
CA THR A 139 1.63 -20.58 0.40
C THR A 139 2.36 -21.47 1.39
N HIS A 140 1.64 -22.43 1.96
CA HIS A 140 2.23 -23.53 2.72
C HIS A 140 1.51 -24.83 2.36
N SER A 141 2.27 -25.92 2.15
CA SER A 141 1.68 -27.23 1.81
C SER A 141 0.68 -27.20 0.63
N ASN A 142 1.02 -26.47 -0.44
CA ASN A 142 0.20 -26.26 -1.64
C ASN A 142 -1.15 -25.57 -1.42
N ARG A 143 -1.33 -24.89 -0.29
CA ARG A 143 -2.53 -24.11 0.04
C ARG A 143 -2.15 -22.66 0.24
N GLN A 144 -3.01 -21.76 -0.21
CA GLN A 144 -2.83 -20.33 -0.04
C GLN A 144 -3.49 -19.87 1.26
N TYR A 145 -2.79 -19.04 2.01
CA TYR A 145 -3.23 -18.49 3.27
C TYR A 145 -3.08 -16.98 3.26
N GLU A 146 -4.00 -16.30 3.95
CA GLU A 146 -3.92 -14.87 4.24
C GLU A 146 -4.04 -14.60 5.73
N VAL A 147 -3.23 -13.66 6.21
CA VAL A 147 -3.31 -13.10 7.56
C VAL A 147 -3.75 -11.65 7.43
N LYS A 148 -4.83 -11.29 8.12
CA LYS A 148 -5.18 -9.88 8.33
C LYS A 148 -4.23 -9.29 9.35
N VAL A 149 -3.50 -8.26 8.96
CA VAL A 149 -2.49 -7.61 9.78
C VAL A 149 -3.13 -6.43 10.50
N ALA A 150 -3.30 -6.56 11.82
CA ALA A 150 -3.68 -5.43 12.66
C ALA A 150 -2.56 -4.39 12.72
N GLU A 151 -2.92 -3.13 12.96
CA GLU A 151 -1.97 -2.02 13.09
C GLU A 151 -0.89 -2.36 14.13
N GLY A 152 0.38 -2.09 13.78
CA GLY A 152 1.54 -2.39 14.62
C GLY A 152 1.92 -3.87 14.74
N GLN A 153 1.20 -4.79 14.08
CA GLN A 153 1.54 -6.23 14.08
C GLN A 153 2.35 -6.69 12.86
N PHE A 154 2.54 -5.82 11.86
CA PHE A 154 3.17 -6.20 10.60
C PHE A 154 4.55 -6.82 10.81
N ASP A 155 5.46 -6.12 11.51
CA ASP A 155 6.84 -6.59 11.74
C ASP A 155 6.88 -7.96 12.42
N LYS A 156 5.98 -8.19 13.38
CA LYS A 156 5.86 -9.47 14.08
C LYS A 156 5.42 -10.59 13.14
N ILE A 157 4.38 -10.35 12.32
CA ILE A 157 3.83 -11.36 11.42
C ILE A 157 4.81 -11.65 10.27
N THR A 158 5.45 -10.62 9.72
CA THR A 158 6.50 -10.81 8.71
C THR A 158 7.70 -11.55 9.26
N LYS A 159 8.05 -11.35 10.53
CA LYS A 159 9.12 -12.14 11.15
C LYS A 159 8.78 -13.62 11.21
N LEU A 160 7.55 -13.98 11.57
CA LEU A 160 7.11 -15.39 11.54
C LEU A 160 7.18 -15.98 10.13
N LEU A 161 6.81 -15.19 9.12
CA LEU A 161 6.89 -15.58 7.71
C LEU A 161 8.34 -15.79 7.26
N ASP A 162 9.23 -14.85 7.59
CA ASP A 162 10.65 -14.90 7.25
C ASP A 162 11.37 -16.05 8.00
N ASP A 163 10.95 -16.35 9.23
CA ASP A 163 11.47 -17.46 10.05
C ASP A 163 10.86 -18.83 9.65
N GLY A 164 9.85 -18.86 8.76
CA GLY A 164 9.16 -20.08 8.33
C GLY A 164 8.28 -20.73 9.40
N ASP A 165 7.84 -19.98 10.40
CA ASP A 165 6.95 -20.47 11.47
C ASP A 165 5.48 -20.54 11.01
N TYR A 166 5.22 -21.47 10.09
CA TYR A 166 3.89 -21.71 9.54
C TYR A 166 2.92 -22.32 10.54
N ALA A 167 3.41 -22.92 11.63
CA ALA A 167 2.58 -23.43 12.70
C ALA A 167 1.88 -22.27 13.43
N THR A 168 2.65 -21.27 13.85
CA THR A 168 2.09 -20.06 14.48
C THR A 168 1.23 -19.28 13.49
N LEU A 169 1.68 -19.10 12.25
CA LEU A 169 0.90 -18.41 11.22
C LEU A 169 -0.43 -19.13 10.94
N GLY A 170 -0.45 -20.46 10.94
CA GLY A 170 -1.66 -21.26 10.72
C GLY A 170 -2.76 -21.04 11.76
N HIS A 171 -2.43 -20.60 12.97
CA HIS A 171 -3.41 -20.26 14.00
C HIS A 171 -4.12 -18.91 13.77
N ILE A 172 -3.52 -18.02 12.98
CA ILE A 172 -4.03 -16.66 12.72
C ILE A 172 -4.40 -16.42 11.26
N ALA A 173 -4.01 -17.34 10.36
CA ALA A 173 -4.28 -17.26 8.94
C ALA A 173 -5.62 -17.91 8.57
N THR A 174 -6.18 -17.45 7.46
CA THR A 174 -7.33 -18.05 6.81
C THR A 174 -6.89 -18.66 5.49
N GLU A 175 -7.27 -19.91 5.22
CA GLU A 175 -7.07 -20.52 3.90
C GLU A 175 -7.94 -19.80 2.87
N VAL A 176 -7.34 -19.37 1.76
CA VAL A 176 -8.04 -18.70 0.66
C VAL A 176 -7.88 -19.51 -0.62
N LYS A 177 -8.82 -19.34 -1.55
CA LYS A 177 -8.67 -19.93 -2.89
C LYS A 177 -7.60 -19.15 -3.65
N ALA A 178 -6.62 -19.88 -4.16
CA ALA A 178 -5.62 -19.37 -5.09
C ALA A 178 -6.26 -18.95 -6.43
#